data_AF-A0A2V6GZ14-F1
#
_entry.id   AF-A0A2V6GZ14-F1
#
_cell.length_a   1.000
_cell.length_b   1.000
_cell.length_c   1.000
_cell.angle_alpha   90.00
_cell.angle_beta   90.00
_cell.angle_gamma   90.00
#
_symmetry.space_group_name_H-M   'P 1'
#
loop_
_entity.id
_entity.type
_entity.pdbx_description
1 polymer ?
#
loop_
_entity_poly.entity_id
_entity_poly.type
_entity_poly.pdbx_seq_one_letter_code
_entity_poly.pdbx_strand_id
1 'polypeptide(L)' 'MPKHLVISTSGNPASNSRRMGRAAFAHLQKKEVDCDWIDIREMELPL' A
#
# COMPACT_ATOMS: atom_id res chain seq x y z
N MET A 1 17.68 4.05 8.94
CA MET A 1 16.80 2.88 8.76
C MET A 1 16.18 2.95 7.37
N PRO A 2 15.97 1.82 6.67
CA PRO A 2 15.31 1.83 5.37
C PRO A 2 13.84 2.25 5.51
N LYS A 3 13.41 3.13 4.61
CA LYS A 3 12.01 3.56 4.48
C LYS A 3 11.28 2.62 3.53
N HIS A 4 10.02 2.31 3.83
CA HIS A 4 9.22 1.38 3.03
C HIS A 4 7.97 2.05 2.47
N LEU A 5 7.70 1.86 1.19
CA LEU A 5 6.46 2.33 0.57
C LEU A 5 5.71 1.12 0.02
N VAL A 6 4.47 0.93 0.49
CA VAL A 6 3.58 -0.12 -0.03
C VAL A 6 2.60 0.51 -1.01
N ILE A 7 2.63 0.06 -2.25
CA ILE A 7 1.81 0.63 -3.34
C ILE A 7 0.83 -0.42 -3.84
N SER A 8 -0.46 -0.09 -3.87
CA SER A 8 -1.46 -0.85 -4.62
C SER A 8 -1.74 -0.19 -5.97
N THR A 9 -1.43 -0.91 -7.05
CA THR A 9 -1.64 -0.48 -8.44
C THR A 9 -2.85 -1.14 -9.09
N SER A 10 -3.66 -1.87 -8.33
CA SER A 10 -4.83 -2.55 -8.90
C SER A 10 -6.02 -1.61 -8.93
N GLY A 11 -6.60 -1.42 -10.12
CA GLY A 11 -7.88 -0.73 -10.28
C GLY A 11 -9.09 -1.51 -9.75
N ASN A 12 -8.95 -2.77 -9.32
CA ASN A 12 -10.06 -3.57 -8.79
C ASN A 12 -10.17 -3.42 -7.26
N PRO A 13 -11.32 -2.97 -6.70
CA PRO A 13 -11.53 -2.84 -5.25
C PRO A 13 -11.36 -4.16 -4.48
N ALA A 14 -11.71 -5.29 -5.12
CA ALA A 14 -11.67 -6.62 -4.52
C ALA A 14 -10.34 -7.36 -4.76
N SER A 15 -9.31 -6.66 -5.27
CA SER A 15 -8.03 -7.28 -5.63
C SER A 15 -7.34 -7.97 -4.44
N ASN A 16 -6.88 -9.21 -4.66
CA ASN A 16 -6.08 -9.93 -3.66
C ASN A 16 -4.71 -9.28 -3.45
N SER A 17 -4.09 -8.67 -4.48
CA SER A 17 -2.82 -7.96 -4.31
C SER A 17 -2.97 -6.72 -3.44
N ARG A 18 -4.10 -6.01 -3.54
CA ARG A 18 -4.46 -4.89 -2.66
C ARG A 18 -4.61 -5.35 -1.21
N ARG A 19 -5.36 -6.43 -0.95
CA ARG A 19 -5.54 -7.00 0.39
C ARG A 19 -4.20 -7.40 1.01
N MET A 20 -3.34 -8.06 0.22
CA MET A 20 -1.99 -8.43 0.65
C MET A 20 -1.13 -7.20 0.97
N GLY A 21 -1.19 -6.16 0.13
CA GLY A 21 -0.50 -4.89 0.40
C GLY A 21 -0.92 -4.27 1.73
N ARG A 22 -2.23 -4.20 2.01
CA ARG A 22 -2.74 -3.69 3.31
C ARG A 22 -2.23 -4.54 4.49
N ALA A 23 -2.17 -5.86 4.36
CA ALA A 23 -1.62 -6.74 5.38
C ALA A 23 -0.12 -6.52 5.61
N ALA A 24 0.65 -6.33 4.53
CA ALA A 24 2.08 -6.01 4.62
C ALA A 24 2.33 -4.64 5.26
N PHE A 25 1.56 -3.62 4.89
CA PHE A 25 1.64 -2.29 5.50
C PHE A 25 1.33 -2.32 7.00
N ALA A 26 0.26 -3.02 7.40
CA ALA A 26 -0.06 -3.21 8.82
C ALA A 26 1.05 -3.95 9.59
N HIS A 27 1.76 -4.88 8.95
CA HIS A 27 2.93 -5.54 9.55
C HIS A 27 4.09 -4.56 9.76
N LEU A 28 4.38 -3.69 8.79
CA LEU A 28 5.43 -2.68 8.89
C LEU A 28 5.12 -1.66 10.00
N GLN A 29 3.88 -1.19 10.10
CA GLN A 29 3.45 -0.29 11.17
C GLN A 29 3.66 -0.91 12.57
N LYS A 30 3.31 -2.20 12.74
CA LYS A 30 3.54 -2.94 14.00
C LYS A 30 5.02 -3.09 14.36
N LYS A 31 5.91 -3.00 13.39
CA LYS A 31 7.37 -3.06 13.58
C LYS A 31 7.99 -1.68 13.81
N GLU A 32 7.17 -0.63 13.84
CA GLU A 32 7.59 0.77 14.03
C GLU A 32 8.68 1.19 13.03
N VAL A 33 8.68 0.60 11.83
CA VAL A 33 9.56 1.03 10.75
C VAL A 33 8.92 2.19 10.00
N ASP A 34 9.76 3.13 9.53
CA ASP A 34 9.33 4.25 8.68
C ASP A 34 8.68 3.69 7.40
N CYS A 35 7.36 3.82 7.31
CA CYS A 35 6.58 3.27 6.22
C CYS A 35 5.35 4.09 5.86
N ASP A 36 4.93 4.00 4.59
CA ASP A 36 3.75 4.68 4.06
C ASP A 36 2.98 3.81 3.05
N TRP A 37 1.75 4.22 2.74
CA TRP A 37 0.82 3.53 1.86
C TRP A 37 0.31 4.44 0.74
N ILE A 38 0.28 3.91 -0.49
CA ILE A 38 -0.37 4.54 -1.64
C ILE A 38 -1.33 3.55 -2.32
N ASP A 39 -2.54 4.03 -2.65
CA ASP A 39 -3.49 3.33 -3.52
C ASP A 39 -3.79 4.20 -4.74
N ILE A 40 -3.49 3.70 -5.95
CA ILE A 40 -3.70 4.49 -7.18
C ILE A 40 -5.17 4.86 -7.40
N ARG A 41 -6.13 4.15 -6.77
CA ARG A 41 -7.55 4.51 -6.86
C ARG A 41 -7.93 5.73 -6.02
N GLU A 42 -7.12 6.04 -5.01
CA GLU A 42 -7.29 7.20 -4.13
C GLU A 42 -6.54 8.41 -4.68
N MET A 43 -5.86 8.25 -5.82
CA MET A 43 -5.08 9.28 -6.48
C MET A 43 -5.80 9.76 -7.74
N GLU A 44 -5.79 11.08 -7.96
CA GLU A 44 -6.22 11.68 -9.23
C GLU A 44 -5.10 11.59 -10.28
N LEU A 45 -4.72 10.36 -10.64
CA LEU A 45 -3.68 10.13 -11.65
C LEU A 45 -4.24 10.37 -13.06
N PRO A 46 -3.44 10.97 -13.96
CA PRO A 46 -3.80 11.04 -15.37
C PRO A 46 -3.94 9.63 -15.95
N LEU A 47 -4.93 9.47 -16.83
CA LEU A 47 -5.17 8.25 -17.61
C LEU A 47 -4.12 8.07 -18.71
#